data_AF-A0A7Y4NG21-F1
#
_entry.id   AF-A0A7Y4NG21-F1
#
_cell.length_a   1.000
_cell.length_b   1.000
_cell.length_c   1.000
_cell.angle_alpha   90.00
_cell.angle_beta   90.00
_cell.angle_gamma   90.00
#
_symmetry.space_group_name_H-M   'P 1'
#
loop_
_entity.id
_entity.type
_entity.pdbx_description
1 polymer ?
#
loop_
_entity_poly.entity_id
_entity_poly.type
_entity_poly.pdbx_seq_one_letter_code
_entity_poly.pdbx_strand_id
1 'polypeptide(L)'
;VLFGLGVPSMLLALVLLVPLCAVCARGAGQTDVSPVSQMGNLTQVVFGVVRPGELSPNVAAGSVVAGASAQVGVSLWSLKAGHLLGASASRQLAAQLVGVAVGAVVAVPAYLLLVDAYGLGTAVLPVPAAAQFRAVAEVSVRGLAGLPPHAGWGALVGCAVGAVLTLAAKGRAARWLPSPVAMGIGFITPAYFAVTLCLGAGLAALARKWSPKTTDAHVPSLGSGALVGESLMGLLIAATTALSRSA
;
A
#
# COMPACT_ATOMS: atom_id res chain seq x y z
N VAL A 1 5.63 12.55 24.39
CA VAL A 1 4.93 11.33 23.91
C VAL A 1 3.91 11.78 22.86
N LEU A 2 4.24 11.67 21.57
CA LEU A 2 3.32 12.06 20.48
C LEU A 2 2.19 11.03 20.38
N PHE A 3 0.93 11.49 20.32
CA PHE A 3 -0.28 10.65 20.19
C PHE A 3 -0.43 9.51 21.22
N GLY A 4 0.17 9.65 22.41
CA GLY A 4 0.15 8.60 23.44
C GLY A 4 1.15 7.45 23.23
N LEU A 5 2.02 7.52 22.21
CA LEU A 5 3.12 6.57 22.03
C LEU A 5 4.25 6.82 23.03
N GLY A 6 4.26 6.04 24.12
CA GLY A 6 5.42 5.96 25.02
C GLY A 6 6.65 5.40 24.29
N VAL A 7 7.84 5.61 24.86
CA VAL A 7 9.10 5.08 24.30
C VAL A 7 9.04 3.57 24.02
N PRO A 8 8.51 2.71 24.91
CA PRO A 8 8.41 1.27 24.63
C PRO A 8 7.52 0.95 23.43
N SER A 9 6.40 1.67 23.29
CA SER A 9 5.48 1.53 22.16
C SER A 9 6.13 1.96 20.85
N MET A 10 6.90 3.05 20.86
CA MET A 10 7.65 3.48 19.67
C MET A 10 8.70 2.43 19.25
N LEU A 11 9.44 1.87 20.22
CA LEU A 11 10.40 0.81 19.93
C LEU A 11 9.72 -0.43 19.34
N LEU A 12 8.57 -0.83 19.88
CA LEU A 12 7.78 -1.92 19.30
C LEU A 12 7.35 -1.61 17.86
N ALA A 13 6.85 -0.40 17.59
CA ALA A 13 6.49 0.01 16.24
C ALA A 13 7.68 -0.04 15.27
N LEU A 14 8.87 0.39 15.72
CA LEU A 14 10.11 0.30 14.94
C LEU A 14 10.54 -1.15 14.67
N VAL A 15 10.39 -2.04 15.64
CA VAL A 15 10.67 -3.47 15.46
C VAL A 15 9.72 -4.11 14.45
N LEU A 16 8.42 -3.76 14.50
CA LEU A 16 7.43 -4.22 13.53
C LEU A 16 7.64 -3.60 12.14
N LEU A 17 8.11 -2.36 12.08
CA LEU A 17 8.32 -1.63 10.83
C LEU A 17 9.23 -2.40 9.87
N VAL A 18 10.35 -2.95 10.35
CA VAL A 18 11.35 -3.61 9.51
C VAL A 18 10.79 -4.80 8.71
N PRO A 19 10.22 -5.85 9.33
CA PRO A 19 9.67 -6.99 8.58
C PRO A 19 8.47 -6.59 7.72
N LEU A 20 7.63 -5.66 8.18
CA LEU A 20 6.45 -5.22 7.42
C LEU A 20 6.81 -4.37 6.20
N CYS A 21 7.85 -3.54 6.30
CA CYS A 21 8.45 -2.87 5.17
C CYS A 21 9.06 -3.87 4.18
N ALA A 22 9.68 -4.96 4.66
CA ALA A 22 10.18 -6.01 3.77
C ALA A 22 9.06 -6.72 3.02
N VAL A 23 7.90 -6.94 3.65
CA VAL A 23 6.70 -7.46 2.96
C VAL A 23 6.27 -6.49 1.86
N CYS A 24 6.22 -5.18 2.14
CA CYS A 24 5.91 -4.18 1.13
C CYS A 24 6.92 -4.14 -0.01
N ALA A 25 8.20 -4.26 0.29
CA ALA A 25 9.24 -4.30 -0.71
C ALA A 25 9.08 -5.50 -1.65
N ARG A 26 8.75 -6.67 -1.11
CA ARG A 26 8.48 -7.88 -1.92
C ARG A 26 7.20 -7.78 -2.70
N GLY A 27 6.13 -7.22 -2.12
CA GLY A 27 4.87 -6.95 -2.81
C GLY A 27 5.10 -6.06 -4.02
N ALA A 28 5.68 -4.88 -3.80
CA ALA A 28 6.00 -3.93 -4.87
C ALA A 28 6.95 -4.57 -5.91
N GLY A 29 8.01 -5.24 -5.48
CA GLY A 29 8.99 -5.83 -6.39
C GLY A 29 8.48 -7.00 -7.22
N GLN A 30 7.56 -7.83 -6.70
CA GLN A 30 7.08 -9.03 -7.41
C GLN A 30 5.76 -8.83 -8.15
N THR A 31 4.92 -7.91 -7.67
CA THR A 31 3.53 -7.76 -8.16
C THR A 31 3.21 -6.35 -8.61
N ASP A 32 4.12 -5.40 -8.41
CA ASP A 32 3.88 -3.96 -8.60
C ASP A 32 2.80 -3.38 -7.66
N VAL A 33 2.44 -4.11 -6.59
CA VAL A 33 1.45 -3.69 -5.60
C VAL A 33 2.06 -3.69 -4.20
N SER A 34 1.97 -2.56 -3.51
CA SER A 34 2.42 -2.42 -2.12
C SER A 34 1.24 -2.46 -1.13
N PRO A 35 1.17 -3.42 -0.18
CA PRO A 35 0.07 -3.60 0.77
C PRO A 35 0.14 -2.62 1.97
N VAL A 36 0.25 -1.32 1.70
CA VAL A 36 0.50 -0.25 2.69
C VAL A 36 -0.51 -0.28 3.85
N SER A 37 -1.80 -0.22 3.52
CA SER A 37 -2.87 -0.20 4.54
C SER A 37 -2.85 -1.45 5.40
N GLN A 38 -2.48 -2.61 4.83
CA GLN A 38 -2.51 -3.88 5.54
C GLN A 38 -1.36 -4.01 6.54
N MET A 39 -0.19 -3.40 6.25
CA MET A 39 0.89 -3.34 7.23
C MET A 39 0.52 -2.46 8.44
N GLY A 40 -0.20 -1.35 8.19
CA GLY A 40 -0.77 -0.52 9.25
C GLY A 40 -1.78 -1.31 10.09
N ASN A 41 -2.74 -1.97 9.45
CA ASN A 41 -3.76 -2.79 10.11
C ASN A 41 -3.15 -3.94 10.94
N LEU A 42 -2.11 -4.60 10.42
CA LEU A 42 -1.42 -5.67 11.16
C LEU A 42 -0.72 -5.10 12.41
N THR A 43 -0.13 -3.91 12.30
CA THR A 43 0.44 -3.19 13.45
C THR A 43 -0.63 -2.86 14.48
N GLN A 44 -1.81 -2.40 14.04
CA GLN A 44 -2.95 -2.13 14.91
C GLN A 44 -3.43 -3.39 15.65
N VAL A 45 -3.45 -4.56 14.98
CA VAL A 45 -3.78 -5.84 15.64
C VAL A 45 -2.78 -6.17 16.74
N VAL A 46 -1.47 -6.04 16.47
CA VAL A 46 -0.43 -6.26 17.48
C VAL A 46 -0.57 -5.29 18.64
N PHE A 47 -0.77 -4.01 18.36
CA PHE A 47 -0.98 -2.98 19.39
C PHE A 47 -2.28 -3.18 20.17
N GLY A 48 -3.31 -3.75 19.56
CA GLY A 48 -4.56 -4.09 20.24
C GLY A 48 -4.39 -5.18 21.30
N VAL A 49 -3.43 -6.09 21.10
CA VAL A 49 -3.06 -7.12 22.08
C VAL A 49 -2.13 -6.55 23.16
N VAL A 50 -1.16 -5.72 22.78
CA VAL A 50 -0.17 -5.16 23.72
C VAL A 50 -0.73 -4.02 24.58
N ARG A 51 -1.66 -3.23 24.02
CA ARG A 51 -2.29 -2.06 24.65
C ARG A 51 -3.81 -2.12 24.45
N PRO A 52 -4.51 -3.06 25.11
CA PRO A 52 -5.96 -3.18 24.99
C PRO A 52 -6.65 -1.90 25.49
N GLY A 53 -7.70 -1.48 24.79
CA GLY A 53 -8.47 -0.27 25.10
C GLY A 53 -7.86 1.07 24.65
N GLU A 54 -6.59 1.11 24.24
CA GLU A 54 -5.91 2.37 23.88
C GLU A 54 -5.99 2.68 22.38
N LEU A 55 -7.01 3.44 21.94
CA LEU A 55 -7.22 3.75 20.52
C LEU A 55 -6.15 4.68 19.91
N SER A 56 -5.78 5.77 20.59
CA SER A 56 -4.84 6.76 20.04
C SER A 56 -3.45 6.17 19.77
N PRO A 57 -2.81 5.46 20.72
CA PRO A 57 -1.51 4.80 20.48
C PRO A 57 -1.58 3.71 19.40
N ASN A 58 -2.72 3.00 19.31
CA ASN A 58 -2.94 1.97 18.30
C ASN A 58 -2.94 2.56 16.88
N VAL A 59 -3.77 3.60 16.65
CA VAL A 59 -3.83 4.30 15.36
C VAL A 59 -2.48 4.92 15.03
N ALA A 60 -1.84 5.58 15.99
CA ALA A 60 -0.55 6.24 15.78
C ALA A 60 0.55 5.24 15.37
N ALA A 61 0.66 4.10 16.06
CA ALA A 61 1.63 3.05 15.68
C ALA A 61 1.35 2.49 14.29
N GLY A 62 0.08 2.21 13.99
CA GLY A 62 -0.35 1.77 12.66
C GLY A 62 0.03 2.77 11.57
N SER A 63 -0.17 4.07 11.82
CA SER A 63 0.19 5.14 10.88
C SER A 63 1.70 5.25 10.65
N VAL A 64 2.53 5.07 11.68
CA VAL A 64 4.00 5.08 11.53
C VAL A 64 4.44 3.96 10.59
N VAL A 65 3.97 2.73 10.82
CA VAL A 65 4.33 1.58 9.98
C VAL A 65 3.75 1.71 8.57
N ALA A 66 2.51 2.17 8.44
CA ALA A 66 1.89 2.42 7.14
C ALA A 66 2.65 3.49 6.35
N GLY A 67 3.04 4.59 6.98
CA GLY A 67 3.83 5.64 6.34
C GLY A 67 5.18 5.13 5.83
N ALA A 68 5.90 4.37 6.65
CA ALA A 68 7.16 3.74 6.24
C ALA A 68 6.95 2.74 5.09
N SER A 69 5.89 1.92 5.17
CA SER A 69 5.51 0.95 4.14
C SER A 69 5.16 1.63 2.80
N ALA A 70 4.48 2.78 2.84
CA ALA A 70 4.18 3.60 1.67
C ALA A 70 5.47 4.10 1.02
N GLN A 71 6.39 4.64 1.83
CA GLN A 71 7.67 5.15 1.36
C GLN A 71 8.50 4.06 0.68
N VAL A 72 8.50 2.83 1.19
CA VAL A 72 9.20 1.69 0.56
C VAL A 72 8.71 1.44 -0.86
N GLY A 73 7.38 1.41 -1.08
CA GLY A 73 6.81 1.20 -2.41
C GLY A 73 7.22 2.31 -3.38
N VAL A 74 7.02 3.57 -2.97
CA VAL A 74 7.38 4.75 -3.78
C VAL A 74 8.87 4.78 -4.10
N SER A 75 9.73 4.46 -3.14
CA SER A 75 11.17 4.40 -3.36
C SER A 75 11.55 3.29 -4.34
N LEU A 76 10.96 2.10 -4.27
CA LEU A 76 11.24 1.02 -5.24
C LEU A 76 10.83 1.39 -6.66
N TRP A 77 9.63 1.94 -6.84
CA TRP A 77 9.15 2.36 -8.16
C TRP A 77 10.01 3.47 -8.75
N SER A 78 10.31 4.50 -7.96
CA SER A 78 11.13 5.63 -8.40
C SER A 78 12.57 5.23 -8.67
N LEU A 79 13.20 4.42 -7.82
CA LEU A 79 14.57 3.92 -8.05
C LEU A 79 14.63 3.03 -9.29
N LYS A 80 13.60 2.23 -9.54
CA LYS A 80 13.52 1.43 -10.78
C LYS A 80 13.42 2.33 -12.01
N ALA A 81 12.52 3.31 -12.00
CA ALA A 81 12.37 4.27 -13.09
C ALA A 81 13.68 5.05 -13.33
N GLY A 82 14.28 5.56 -12.27
CA GLY A 82 15.55 6.29 -12.35
C GLY A 82 16.70 5.41 -12.84
N HIS A 83 16.77 4.14 -12.45
CA HIS A 83 17.74 3.20 -13.00
C HIS A 83 17.57 2.99 -14.50
N LEU A 84 16.32 2.86 -14.99
CA LEU A 84 16.03 2.75 -16.43
C LEU A 84 16.40 4.02 -17.21
N LEU A 85 16.34 5.19 -16.57
CA LEU A 85 16.68 6.49 -17.15
C LEU A 85 18.18 6.88 -16.96
N GLY A 86 18.99 6.02 -16.33
CA GLY A 86 20.40 6.31 -16.05
C GLY A 86 20.64 7.34 -14.94
N ALA A 87 19.64 7.63 -14.10
CA ALA A 87 19.75 8.55 -12.97
C ALA A 87 20.46 7.90 -11.76
N SER A 88 21.22 8.69 -11.00
CA SER A 88 21.92 8.18 -9.81
C SER A 88 21.00 8.02 -8.61
N ALA A 89 21.10 6.86 -7.93
CA ALA A 89 20.25 6.53 -6.78
C ALA A 89 20.44 7.51 -5.61
N SER A 90 21.67 7.95 -5.34
CA SER A 90 21.96 8.89 -4.25
C SER A 90 21.31 10.26 -4.47
N ARG A 91 21.27 10.77 -5.71
CA ARG A 91 20.59 12.03 -6.04
C ARG A 91 19.08 11.89 -5.94
N GLN A 92 18.53 10.74 -6.35
CA GLN A 92 17.10 10.46 -6.18
C GLN A 92 16.71 10.40 -4.71
N LEU A 93 17.51 9.75 -3.86
CA LEU A 93 17.27 9.73 -2.42
C LEU A 93 17.31 11.15 -1.82
N ALA A 94 18.31 11.95 -2.18
CA ALA A 94 18.38 13.34 -1.75
C ALA A 94 17.13 14.14 -2.18
N ALA A 95 16.68 13.96 -3.43
CA ALA A 95 15.46 14.59 -3.92
C ALA A 95 14.21 14.12 -3.19
N GLN A 96 14.10 12.82 -2.85
CA GLN A 96 13.00 12.28 -2.05
C GLN A 96 12.97 12.89 -0.65
N LEU A 97 14.13 13.04 0.01
CA LEU A 97 14.21 13.65 1.33
C LEU A 97 13.75 15.11 1.33
N VAL A 98 14.17 15.88 0.33
CA VAL A 98 13.70 17.26 0.14
C VAL A 98 12.19 17.27 -0.15
N GLY A 99 11.72 16.37 -1.02
CA GLY A 99 10.31 16.23 -1.36
C GLY A 99 9.43 15.90 -0.15
N VAL A 100 9.89 15.04 0.76
CA VAL A 100 9.19 14.73 2.01
C VAL A 100 9.12 15.95 2.93
N ALA A 101 10.23 16.71 3.07
CA ALA A 101 10.25 17.91 3.90
C ALA A 101 9.30 19.00 3.36
N VAL A 102 9.40 19.30 2.06
CA VAL A 102 8.53 20.28 1.40
C VAL A 102 7.07 19.81 1.43
N GLY A 103 6.85 18.53 1.12
CA GLY A 103 5.53 17.91 1.16
C GLY A 103 4.88 18.01 2.54
N ALA A 104 5.62 17.78 3.62
CA ALA A 104 5.11 17.93 4.98
C ALA A 104 4.72 19.39 5.29
N VAL A 105 5.57 20.35 4.92
CA VAL A 105 5.33 21.79 5.16
C VAL A 105 4.11 22.29 4.40
N VAL A 106 3.84 21.77 3.20
CA VAL A 106 2.70 22.22 2.37
C VAL A 106 1.43 21.42 2.65
N ALA A 107 1.52 20.09 2.74
CA ALA A 107 0.36 19.21 2.85
C ALA A 107 -0.32 19.31 4.22
N VAL A 108 0.43 19.49 5.32
CA VAL A 108 -0.17 19.57 6.66
C VAL A 108 -1.05 20.83 6.81
N PRO A 109 -0.60 22.06 6.49
CA PRO A 109 -1.47 23.23 6.54
C PRO A 109 -2.66 23.13 5.57
N ALA A 110 -2.43 22.65 4.35
CA ALA A 110 -3.52 22.46 3.38
C ALA A 110 -4.58 21.48 3.90
N TYR A 111 -4.15 20.37 4.50
CA TYR A 111 -5.06 19.42 5.16
C TYR A 111 -5.84 20.09 6.29
N LEU A 112 -5.18 20.83 7.18
CA LEU A 112 -5.85 21.50 8.29
C LEU A 112 -6.88 22.54 7.81
N LEU A 113 -6.56 23.29 6.74
CA LEU A 113 -7.50 24.23 6.11
C LEU A 113 -8.73 23.52 5.53
N LEU A 114 -8.53 22.38 4.85
CA LEU A 114 -9.65 21.60 4.31
C LEU A 114 -10.54 21.04 5.42
N VAL A 115 -9.93 20.58 6.52
CA VAL A 115 -10.66 20.08 7.68
C VAL A 115 -11.45 21.18 8.37
N ASP A 116 -10.87 22.36 8.53
CA ASP A 116 -11.54 23.53 9.13
C ASP A 116 -12.72 24.01 8.26
N ALA A 117 -12.52 24.07 6.93
CA ALA A 117 -13.54 24.55 6.01
C ALA A 117 -14.71 23.59 5.80
N TYR A 118 -14.45 22.29 5.69
CA TYR A 118 -15.46 21.31 5.27
C TYR A 118 -15.85 20.28 6.33
N GLY A 119 -15.08 20.19 7.43
CA GLY A 119 -15.24 19.17 8.46
C GLY A 119 -14.83 17.77 7.99
N LEU A 120 -14.28 16.95 8.90
CA LEU A 120 -13.90 15.57 8.58
C LEU A 120 -15.12 14.64 8.50
N GLY A 121 -15.22 13.87 7.43
CA GLY A 121 -16.26 12.85 7.26
C GLY A 121 -17.62 13.39 6.84
N THR A 122 -17.67 14.64 6.35
CA THR A 122 -18.88 15.20 5.74
C THR A 122 -19.10 14.64 4.34
N ALA A 123 -20.26 14.90 3.74
CA ALA A 123 -20.53 14.53 2.34
C ALA A 123 -19.57 15.23 1.36
N VAL A 124 -19.02 16.39 1.74
CA VAL A 124 -18.09 17.19 0.93
C VAL A 124 -16.65 16.70 1.14
N LEU A 125 -16.28 16.28 2.35
CA LEU A 125 -14.97 15.70 2.67
C LEU A 125 -15.12 14.28 3.27
N PRO A 126 -15.55 13.29 2.47
CA PRO A 126 -15.66 11.91 2.93
C PRO A 126 -14.27 11.33 3.16
N VAL A 127 -14.10 10.58 4.25
CA VAL A 127 -12.81 9.97 4.65
C VAL A 127 -12.88 8.44 4.72
N PRO A 128 -13.29 7.75 3.64
CA PRO A 128 -13.58 6.31 3.67
C PRO A 128 -12.38 5.46 4.10
N ALA A 129 -11.18 5.78 3.60
CA ALA A 129 -9.97 5.06 3.97
C ALA A 129 -9.60 5.26 5.45
N ALA A 130 -9.71 6.48 5.97
CA ALA A 130 -9.45 6.76 7.39
C ALA A 130 -10.52 6.12 8.30
N ALA A 131 -11.78 6.08 7.85
CA ALA A 131 -12.86 5.42 8.56
C ALA A 131 -12.62 3.90 8.66
N GLN A 132 -12.19 3.26 7.57
CA GLN A 132 -11.78 1.85 7.60
C GLN A 132 -10.59 1.62 8.52
N PHE A 133 -9.56 2.47 8.45
CA PHE A 133 -8.38 2.37 9.30
C PHE A 133 -8.70 2.56 10.79
N ARG A 134 -9.66 3.44 11.11
CA ARG A 134 -10.19 3.63 12.46
C ARG A 134 -11.00 2.42 12.92
N ALA A 135 -11.85 1.86 12.07
CA ALA A 135 -12.67 0.70 12.41
C ALA A 135 -11.79 -0.51 12.78
N VAL A 136 -10.68 -0.73 12.06
CA VAL A 136 -9.70 -1.77 12.41
C VAL A 136 -9.10 -1.51 13.79
N ALA A 137 -8.74 -0.27 14.10
CA ALA A 137 -8.23 0.08 15.43
C ALA A 137 -9.28 -0.17 16.54
N GLU A 138 -10.53 0.26 16.35
CA GLU A 138 -11.64 0.07 17.31
C GLU A 138 -11.94 -1.40 17.58
N VAL A 139 -11.81 -2.24 16.56
CA VAL A 139 -11.96 -3.69 16.68
C VAL A 139 -10.73 -4.31 17.36
N SER A 140 -9.53 -3.89 16.97
CA SER A 140 -8.26 -4.47 17.46
C SER A 140 -8.02 -4.19 18.94
N VAL A 141 -8.39 -3.00 19.44
CA VAL A 141 -8.20 -2.64 20.86
C VAL A 141 -9.04 -3.48 21.82
N ARG A 142 -10.05 -4.21 21.32
CA ARG A 142 -10.82 -5.20 22.10
C ARG A 142 -10.11 -6.57 22.16
N GLY A 143 -8.88 -6.66 21.69
CA GLY A 143 -8.10 -7.89 21.59
C GLY A 143 -8.66 -8.86 20.56
N LEU A 144 -8.25 -10.14 20.66
CA LEU A 144 -8.69 -11.18 19.72
C LEU A 144 -10.20 -11.42 19.73
N ALA A 145 -10.88 -11.11 20.84
CA ALA A 145 -12.34 -11.21 20.95
C ALA A 145 -13.08 -10.12 20.16
N GLY A 146 -12.41 -9.01 19.83
CA GLY A 146 -12.98 -7.98 18.95
C GLY A 146 -13.01 -8.41 17.49
N LEU A 147 -12.02 -9.19 17.06
CA LEU A 147 -11.87 -9.60 15.66
C LEU A 147 -13.02 -10.51 15.21
N PRO A 148 -13.32 -10.55 13.90
CA PRO A 148 -14.33 -11.45 13.35
C PRO A 148 -14.11 -12.91 13.79
N PRO A 149 -15.19 -13.70 13.96
CA PRO A 149 -15.08 -15.12 14.23
C PRO A 149 -14.12 -15.79 13.25
N HIS A 150 -13.28 -16.68 13.76
CA HIS A 150 -12.25 -17.40 12.98
C HIS A 150 -11.13 -16.54 12.37
N ALA A 151 -11.04 -15.23 12.64
CA ALA A 151 -9.94 -14.40 12.13
C ALA A 151 -8.55 -14.94 12.54
N GLY A 152 -8.41 -15.40 13.79
CA GLY A 152 -7.17 -16.03 14.27
C GLY A 152 -6.83 -17.33 13.52
N TRP A 153 -7.84 -18.16 13.23
CA TRP A 153 -7.67 -19.37 12.42
C TRP A 153 -7.30 -19.04 10.97
N GLY A 154 -7.95 -18.03 10.38
CA GLY A 154 -7.61 -17.55 9.04
C GLY A 154 -6.17 -17.04 8.96
N ALA A 155 -5.73 -16.28 9.97
CA ALA A 155 -4.34 -15.82 10.07
C ALA A 155 -3.36 -16.99 10.21
N LEU A 156 -3.67 -17.98 11.04
CA LEU A 156 -2.83 -19.16 11.23
C LEU A 156 -2.71 -19.98 9.94
N VAL A 157 -3.84 -20.26 9.27
CA VAL A 157 -3.87 -20.98 7.99
C VAL A 157 -3.10 -20.20 6.92
N GLY A 158 -3.33 -18.89 6.81
CA GLY A 158 -2.59 -18.03 5.88
C GLY A 158 -1.09 -18.05 6.11
N CYS A 159 -0.66 -17.94 7.37
CA CYS A 159 0.75 -18.06 7.76
C CYS A 159 1.32 -19.44 7.43
N ALA A 160 0.60 -20.52 7.75
CA ALA A 160 1.03 -21.89 7.49
C ALA A 160 1.18 -22.15 5.98
N VAL A 161 0.17 -21.79 5.19
CA VAL A 161 0.22 -21.92 3.72
C VAL A 161 1.35 -21.07 3.14
N GLY A 162 1.48 -19.82 3.58
CA GLY A 162 2.58 -18.94 3.15
C GLY A 162 3.96 -19.50 3.46
N ALA A 163 4.14 -20.06 4.66
CA ALA A 163 5.39 -20.70 5.08
C ALA A 163 5.70 -21.95 4.25
N VAL A 164 4.70 -22.83 4.08
CA VAL A 164 4.84 -24.06 3.27
C VAL A 164 5.19 -23.72 1.83
N LEU A 165 4.49 -22.78 1.20
CA LEU A 165 4.79 -22.35 -0.17
C LEU A 165 6.19 -21.73 -0.27
N THR A 166 6.59 -20.91 0.71
CA THR A 166 7.92 -20.28 0.74
C THR A 166 9.04 -21.33 0.86
N LEU A 167 8.85 -22.37 1.67
CA LEU A 167 9.82 -23.46 1.83
C LEU A 167 9.86 -24.35 0.59
N ALA A 168 8.69 -24.73 0.05
CA ALA A 168 8.57 -25.58 -1.12
C ALA A 168 9.11 -24.90 -2.40
N ALA A 169 9.06 -23.56 -2.47
CA ALA A 169 9.66 -22.77 -3.54
C ALA A 169 11.21 -22.81 -3.57
N LYS A 170 11.87 -23.40 -2.56
CA LYS A 170 13.33 -23.66 -2.61
C LYS A 170 13.68 -25.00 -3.27
N GLY A 171 12.69 -25.87 -3.49
CA GLY A 171 12.89 -27.21 -4.04
C GLY A 171 12.61 -27.32 -5.54
N ARG A 172 12.63 -28.56 -6.06
CA ARG A 172 12.34 -28.88 -7.47
C ARG A 172 10.92 -28.49 -7.91
N ALA A 173 10.00 -28.31 -6.96
CA ALA A 173 8.61 -27.93 -7.22
C ALA A 173 8.42 -26.41 -7.45
N ALA A 174 9.47 -25.59 -7.27
CA ALA A 174 9.39 -24.13 -7.39
C ALA A 174 8.74 -23.62 -8.69
N ARG A 175 8.94 -24.34 -9.81
CA ARG A 175 8.40 -23.96 -11.12
C ARG A 175 6.88 -24.10 -11.24
N TRP A 176 6.24 -24.87 -10.36
CA TRP A 176 4.80 -25.16 -10.40
C TRP A 176 4.02 -24.47 -9.28
N LEU A 177 4.71 -23.91 -8.28
CA LEU A 177 4.08 -23.30 -7.13
C LEU A 177 3.80 -21.82 -7.37
N PRO A 178 2.62 -21.31 -6.98
CA PRO A 178 2.34 -19.88 -7.05
C PRO A 178 3.26 -19.12 -6.10
N SER A 179 3.60 -17.88 -6.46
CA SER A 179 4.31 -17.00 -5.53
C SER A 179 3.43 -16.75 -4.29
N PRO A 180 3.92 -17.03 -3.06
CA PRO A 180 3.17 -16.75 -1.83
C PRO A 180 2.81 -15.27 -1.70
N VAL A 181 3.71 -14.39 -2.16
CA VAL A 181 3.49 -12.93 -2.13
C VAL A 181 2.41 -12.54 -3.13
N ALA A 182 2.47 -13.04 -4.36
CA ALA A 182 1.45 -12.76 -5.37
C ALA A 182 0.06 -13.26 -4.95
N MET A 183 0.01 -14.45 -4.33
CA MET A 183 -1.22 -14.98 -3.76
C MET A 183 -1.76 -14.08 -2.65
N GLY A 184 -0.92 -13.65 -1.70
CA GLY A 184 -1.31 -12.74 -0.63
C GLY A 184 -1.81 -11.38 -1.13
N ILE A 185 -1.13 -10.80 -2.12
CA ILE A 185 -1.56 -9.58 -2.80
C ILE A 185 -2.92 -9.78 -3.49
N GLY A 186 -3.13 -10.93 -4.14
CA GLY A 186 -4.39 -11.28 -4.77
C GLY A 186 -5.57 -11.27 -3.78
N PHE A 187 -5.39 -11.77 -2.56
CA PHE A 187 -6.44 -11.79 -1.53
C PHE A 187 -6.89 -10.41 -1.04
N ILE A 188 -6.01 -9.41 -1.11
CA ILE A 188 -6.30 -8.05 -0.67
C ILE A 188 -6.65 -7.11 -1.83
N THR A 189 -6.54 -7.60 -3.06
CA THR A 189 -6.75 -6.82 -4.27
C THR A 189 -8.22 -6.90 -4.70
N PRO A 190 -8.88 -5.77 -4.99
CA PRO A 190 -10.21 -5.77 -5.56
C PRO A 190 -10.31 -6.58 -6.86
N ALA A 191 -11.42 -7.29 -7.06
CA ALA A 191 -11.61 -8.18 -8.21
C ALA A 191 -11.43 -7.46 -9.56
N TYR A 192 -11.94 -6.23 -9.69
CA TYR A 192 -11.78 -5.46 -10.94
C TYR A 192 -10.29 -5.20 -11.24
N PHE A 193 -9.47 -4.89 -10.23
CA PHE A 193 -8.05 -4.64 -10.41
C PHE A 193 -7.32 -5.94 -10.78
N ALA A 194 -7.64 -7.05 -10.12
CA ALA A 194 -7.09 -8.36 -10.47
C ALA A 194 -7.43 -8.79 -11.91
N VAL A 195 -8.68 -8.59 -12.34
CA VAL A 195 -9.12 -8.91 -13.71
C VAL A 195 -8.39 -8.03 -14.73
N THR A 196 -8.28 -6.72 -14.50
CA THR A 196 -7.54 -5.81 -15.39
C THR A 196 -6.07 -6.20 -15.52
N LEU A 197 -5.41 -6.52 -14.40
CA LEU A 197 -4.03 -7.01 -14.42
C LEU A 197 -3.89 -8.32 -15.20
N CYS A 198 -4.84 -9.25 -15.02
CA CYS A 198 -4.86 -10.53 -15.73
C CYS A 198 -5.02 -10.34 -17.24
N LEU A 199 -5.96 -9.49 -17.66
CA LEU A 199 -6.19 -9.16 -19.07
C LEU A 199 -4.95 -8.49 -19.68
N GLY A 200 -4.36 -7.49 -19.01
CA GLY A 200 -3.14 -6.83 -19.45
C GLY A 200 -1.95 -7.81 -19.57
N ALA A 201 -1.77 -8.68 -18.58
CA ALA A 201 -0.74 -9.71 -18.60
C ALA A 201 -0.96 -10.73 -19.73
N GLY A 202 -2.22 -11.13 -19.98
CA GLY A 202 -2.59 -12.02 -21.07
C GLY A 202 -2.30 -11.41 -22.45
N LEU A 203 -2.67 -10.14 -22.65
CA LEU A 203 -2.34 -9.40 -23.87
C LEU A 203 -0.83 -9.29 -24.08
N ALA A 204 -0.07 -8.96 -23.03
CA ALA A 204 1.39 -8.90 -23.10
C ALA A 204 2.03 -10.27 -23.38
N ALA A 205 1.48 -11.36 -22.81
CA ALA A 205 1.94 -12.72 -23.06
C ALA A 205 1.65 -13.15 -24.51
N LEU A 206 0.50 -12.76 -25.05
CA LEU A 206 0.13 -13.03 -26.44
C LEU A 206 1.02 -12.23 -27.40
N ALA A 207 1.22 -10.93 -27.16
CA ALA A 207 2.14 -10.07 -27.92
C ALA A 207 3.58 -10.59 -27.96
N ARG A 208 4.06 -11.11 -26.82
CA ARG A 208 5.39 -11.75 -26.70
C ARG A 208 5.59 -12.95 -27.63
N LYS A 209 4.52 -13.66 -28.05
CA LYS A 209 4.63 -14.78 -28.99
C LYS A 209 5.07 -14.33 -30.40
N TRP A 210 4.72 -13.11 -30.81
CA TRP A 210 5.09 -12.60 -32.13
C TRP A 210 6.35 -11.73 -32.10
N SER A 211 6.51 -10.88 -31.08
CA SER A 211 7.64 -9.94 -31.01
C SER A 211 8.14 -9.73 -29.57
N PRO A 212 8.93 -10.67 -29.01
CA PRO A 212 9.31 -10.63 -27.59
C PRO A 212 10.12 -9.39 -27.23
N LYS A 213 11.18 -9.07 -28.02
CA LYS A 213 12.05 -7.91 -27.77
C LYS A 213 11.29 -6.59 -27.81
N THR A 214 10.40 -6.41 -28.79
CA THR A 214 9.61 -5.19 -28.95
C THR A 214 8.57 -5.07 -27.84
N THR A 215 7.92 -6.18 -27.48
CA THR A 215 6.91 -6.20 -26.41
C THR A 215 7.53 -5.81 -25.07
N ASP A 216 8.64 -6.43 -24.68
CA ASP A 216 9.29 -6.15 -23.40
C ASP A 216 9.82 -4.71 -23.30
N ALA A 217 10.19 -4.10 -24.42
CA ALA A 217 10.62 -2.70 -24.48
C ALA A 217 9.46 -1.69 -24.34
N HIS A 218 8.27 -2.00 -24.88
CA HIS A 218 7.17 -1.02 -24.99
C HIS A 218 6.08 -1.21 -23.93
N VAL A 219 5.86 -2.42 -23.42
CA VAL A 219 4.79 -2.69 -22.44
C VAL A 219 4.86 -1.77 -21.20
N PRO A 220 6.01 -1.51 -20.57
CA PRO A 220 6.08 -0.58 -19.44
C PRO A 220 5.63 0.84 -19.80
N SER A 221 6.00 1.32 -20.99
CA SER A 221 5.61 2.65 -21.49
C SER A 221 4.11 2.71 -21.81
N LEU A 222 3.58 1.69 -22.48
CA LEU A 222 2.15 1.59 -22.80
C LEU A 222 1.28 1.50 -21.54
N GLY A 223 1.68 0.68 -20.57
CA GLY A 223 0.95 0.51 -19.31
C GLY A 223 0.94 1.79 -18.48
N SER A 224 2.10 2.43 -18.30
CA SER A 224 2.19 3.71 -17.59
C SER A 224 1.44 4.83 -18.32
N GLY A 225 1.52 4.89 -19.65
CA GLY A 225 0.76 5.84 -20.47
C GLY A 225 -0.75 5.66 -20.35
N ALA A 226 -1.26 4.42 -20.30
CA ALA A 226 -2.68 4.14 -20.10
C ALA A 226 -3.16 4.59 -18.71
N LEU A 227 -2.38 4.30 -17.66
CA LEU A 227 -2.70 4.74 -16.29
C LEU A 227 -2.73 6.26 -16.14
N VAL A 228 -1.76 6.95 -16.73
CA VAL A 228 -1.71 8.42 -16.77
C VAL A 228 -2.89 8.97 -17.58
N GLY A 229 -3.19 8.36 -18.73
CA GLY A 229 -4.30 8.76 -19.60
C GLY A 229 -5.65 8.66 -18.92
N GLU A 230 -5.92 7.57 -18.20
CA GLU A 230 -7.14 7.39 -17.40
C GLU A 230 -7.25 8.48 -16.32
N SER A 231 -6.16 8.73 -15.59
CA SER A 231 -6.13 9.72 -14.51
C SER A 231 -6.36 11.15 -15.03
N LEU A 232 -5.72 11.52 -16.15
CA LEU A 232 -5.89 12.84 -16.79
C LEU A 232 -7.30 12.99 -17.35
N MET A 233 -7.85 11.97 -18.00
CA MET A 233 -9.23 11.99 -18.51
C MET A 233 -10.23 12.16 -17.37
N GLY A 234 -10.04 11.47 -16.23
CA GLY A 234 -10.86 11.66 -15.04
C GLY A 234 -10.84 13.11 -14.53
N LEU A 235 -9.68 13.75 -14.52
CA LEU A 235 -9.53 15.16 -14.14
C LEU A 235 -10.23 16.10 -15.13
N LEU A 236 -10.12 15.83 -16.43
CA LEU A 236 -10.82 16.60 -17.48
C LEU A 236 -12.34 16.48 -17.34
N ILE A 237 -12.86 15.28 -17.09
CA ILE A 237 -14.30 15.05 -16.86
C ILE A 237 -14.77 15.80 -15.60
N ALA A 238 -13.99 15.73 -14.52
CA ALA A 238 -14.31 16.46 -13.30
C ALA A 238 -14.34 17.99 -13.53
N ALA A 239 -13.35 18.52 -14.26
CA ALA A 239 -13.28 19.94 -14.60
C ALA A 239 -14.47 20.40 -15.46
N THR A 240 -14.81 19.66 -16.52
CA THR A 240 -15.96 20.00 -17.38
C THR A 240 -17.29 19.90 -16.63
N THR A 241 -17.43 18.92 -15.73
CA THR A 241 -18.62 18.79 -14.87
C THR A 241 -18.73 19.93 -13.85
N ALA A 242 -17.61 20.42 -13.31
CA ALA A 242 -17.61 21.55 -12.39
C ALA A 242 -17.98 22.86 -13.12
N LEU A 243 -17.44 23.07 -14.33
CA LEU A 243 -17.76 24.23 -15.16
C LEU A 243 -19.24 24.25 -15.58
N SER A 244 -19.81 23.10 -15.95
CA SER A 244 -21.24 23.02 -16.32
C SER A 244 -22.20 23.21 -15.15
N ARG A 245 -21.77 22.97 -13.90
CA ARG A 245 -22.55 23.29 -12.70
C ARG A 245 -22.47 24.77 -12.28
N SER A 246 -21.48 25.49 -12.81
CA SER A 246 -21.22 26.90 -12.47
C SER A 246 -21.81 27.88 -13.49
N ALA A 247 -22.31 27.37 -14.62
CA ALA A 247 -23.03 28.09 -15.68
C ALA A 247 -24.54 27.88 -15.54
#